data_AF-A0A258CAR4-F1
#
_entry.id   AF-A0A258CAR4-F1
#
_cell.length_a   1.000
_cell.length_b   1.000
_cell.length_c   1.000
_cell.angle_alpha   90.00
_cell.angle_beta   90.00
_cell.angle_gamma   90.00
#
_symmetry.space_group_name_H-M   'P 1'
#
loop_
_entity.id
_entity.type
_entity.pdbx_description
1 polymer ?
#
loop_
_entity_poly.entity_id
_entity_poly.type
_entity_poly.pdbx_seq_one_letter_code
_entity_poly.pdbx_strand_id
1 'polypeptide(L)'
;MGKRKVFNRTDLSVPQVEHNRDSAGRVVVLPEAIPPATTTVAFGRNATRSRGFDFAPWYGTGIDSITYACQRQIERFLARQDGGLEASSVASICKGGLRHFLNYIVLRATALRRGLTLDDIDRAVIDGFLGHLAGLGITTLSQRSHYTSTKSVLHALGQRGAASPSTPSPPAAAPSAPAA
;
A
#
# COMPACT_ATOMS: atom_id res chain seq x y z
N MET A 1 30.43 -32.19 -0.67
CA MET A 1 29.54 -31.59 0.36
C MET A 1 28.35 -30.93 -0.35
N GLY A 2 27.17 -31.54 -0.31
CA GLY A 2 25.99 -31.09 -1.04
C GLY A 2 25.20 -30.00 -0.30
N LYS A 3 24.92 -28.86 -0.95
CA LYS A 3 24.08 -27.79 -0.40
C LYS A 3 22.61 -28.19 -0.50
N ARG A 4 21.97 -28.44 0.64
CA ARG A 4 20.54 -28.74 0.74
C ARG A 4 19.73 -27.47 0.47
N LYS A 5 18.88 -27.49 -0.57
CA LYS A 5 17.93 -26.43 -0.90
C LYS A 5 16.72 -26.58 0.04
N VAL A 6 16.63 -25.72 1.05
CA VAL A 6 15.49 -25.70 1.98
C VAL A 6 14.39 -24.87 1.35
N PHE A 7 13.31 -25.53 0.95
CA PHE A 7 12.08 -24.84 0.55
C PHE A 7 11.32 -24.47 1.83
N ASN A 8 11.25 -23.17 2.13
CA ASN A 8 10.36 -22.67 3.18
C ASN A 8 8.92 -22.85 2.70
N ARG A 9 8.20 -23.74 3.38
CA ARG A 9 6.77 -23.94 3.23
C ARG A 9 6.07 -22.65 3.67
N THR A 10 5.49 -21.93 2.72
CA THR A 10 4.69 -20.74 3.01
C THR A 10 3.49 -21.15 3.85
N ASP A 11 3.43 -20.62 5.07
CA ASP A 11 2.28 -20.74 5.95
C ASP A 11 1.12 -19.93 5.34
N LEU A 12 0.05 -20.62 4.95
CA LEU A 12 -1.12 -20.06 4.26
C LEU A 12 -2.13 -19.40 5.23
N SER A 13 -1.76 -19.17 6.49
CA SER A 13 -2.62 -18.60 7.54
C SER A 13 -2.82 -17.08 7.45
N VAL A 14 -2.44 -16.43 6.34
CA VAL A 14 -2.74 -15.01 6.11
C VAL A 14 -4.09 -14.94 5.41
N PRO A 15 -5.07 -14.12 5.86
CA PRO A 15 -6.31 -13.96 5.12
C PRO A 15 -5.95 -13.49 3.72
N GLN A 16 -6.25 -14.34 2.72
CA GLN A 16 -6.26 -13.90 1.35
C GLN A 16 -7.31 -12.80 1.28
N VAL A 17 -6.91 -11.60 0.87
CA VAL A 17 -7.87 -10.59 0.45
C VAL A 17 -8.69 -11.25 -0.66
N GLU A 18 -9.93 -11.60 -0.35
CA GLU A 18 -10.87 -12.12 -1.33
C GLU A 18 -11.11 -11.00 -2.36
N HIS A 19 -10.53 -11.19 -3.54
CA HIS A 19 -10.80 -10.32 -4.68
C HIS A 19 -12.06 -10.87 -5.34
N ASN A 20 -13.23 -10.29 -5.06
CA ASN A 20 -14.41 -10.56 -5.88
C ASN A 20 -14.48 -9.54 -7.03
N ARG A 21 -14.88 -10.01 -8.20
CA ARG A 21 -14.97 -9.20 -9.43
C ARG A 21 -16.33 -8.51 -9.49
N ASP A 22 -16.38 -7.22 -9.81
CA ASP A 22 -17.65 -6.57 -10.13
C ASP A 22 -18.21 -7.06 -11.47
N SER A 23 -19.47 -6.75 -11.75
CA SER A 23 -20.16 -7.07 -13.01
C SER A 23 -19.51 -6.46 -14.26
N ALA A 24 -18.50 -5.59 -14.10
CA ALA A 24 -17.73 -4.94 -15.16
C ALA A 24 -16.27 -5.46 -15.25
N GLY A 25 -15.92 -6.52 -14.50
CA GLY A 25 -14.61 -7.15 -14.55
C GLY A 25 -13.49 -6.38 -13.83
N ARG A 26 -13.82 -5.35 -13.04
CA ARG A 26 -12.85 -4.67 -12.18
C ARG A 26 -12.64 -5.48 -10.90
N VAL A 27 -11.38 -5.57 -10.49
CA VAL A 27 -11.02 -6.12 -9.19
C VAL A 27 -11.46 -5.12 -8.13
N VAL A 28 -12.63 -5.35 -7.55
CA VAL A 28 -13.10 -4.62 -6.39
C VAL A 28 -12.54 -5.36 -5.18
N VAL A 29 -11.54 -4.77 -4.53
CA VAL A 29 -11.21 -5.15 -3.15
C VAL A 29 -12.53 -5.03 -2.38
N LEU A 30 -13.05 -6.14 -1.84
CA LEU A 30 -14.22 -6.09 -0.95
C LEU A 30 -13.96 -4.96 0.05
N PRO A 31 -14.90 -4.03 0.28
CA PRO A 31 -14.73 -3.02 1.30
C PRO A 31 -14.78 -3.74 2.65
N GLU A 32 -13.64 -4.28 3.09
CA GLU A 32 -13.37 -4.34 4.52
C GLU A 32 -13.66 -2.94 5.03
N ALA A 33 -14.53 -2.86 6.04
CA ALA A 33 -14.99 -1.59 6.58
C ALA A 33 -13.77 -0.68 6.80
N ILE A 34 -13.82 0.53 6.24
CA ILE A 34 -12.81 1.55 6.50
C ILE A 34 -13.35 2.37 7.68
N PRO A 35 -12.63 2.44 8.81
CA PRO A 35 -11.33 1.85 9.12
C PRO A 35 -11.40 0.34 9.48
N PRO A 36 -10.30 -0.42 9.24
CA PRO A 36 -10.24 -1.83 9.61
C PRO A 36 -10.33 -2.00 11.13
N ALA A 37 -10.86 -3.15 11.59
CA ALA A 37 -11.02 -3.44 13.01
C ALA A 37 -9.71 -3.36 13.82
N THR A 38 -8.56 -3.52 13.16
CA THR A 38 -7.24 -3.29 13.72
C THR A 38 -6.49 -2.27 12.87
N THR A 39 -6.20 -1.10 13.44
CA THR A 39 -5.45 -0.01 12.79
C THR A 39 -3.95 -0.06 13.10
N THR A 40 -3.54 -0.90 14.04
CA THR A 40 -2.14 -1.06 14.43
C THR A 40 -1.50 -2.23 13.72
N VAL A 41 -0.40 -1.96 13.01
CA VAL A 41 0.40 -2.99 12.37
C VAL A 41 1.56 -3.38 13.28
N ALA A 42 1.64 -4.65 13.67
CA ALA A 42 2.69 -5.18 14.53
C ALA A 42 3.92 -5.60 13.71
N PHE A 43 5.10 -5.07 14.08
CA PHE A 43 6.39 -5.41 13.46
C PHE A 43 7.11 -6.55 14.19
N GLY A 44 6.65 -6.90 15.40
CA GLY A 44 7.35 -7.85 16.27
C GLY A 44 8.72 -7.36 16.72
N ARG A 45 9.56 -8.29 17.19
CA ARG A 45 10.95 -7.99 17.58
C ARG A 45 11.80 -7.77 16.34
N ASN A 46 12.45 -6.62 16.25
CA ASN A 46 13.35 -6.25 15.16
C ASN A 46 14.52 -5.42 15.68
N ALA A 47 15.47 -5.08 14.81
CA ALA A 47 16.68 -4.32 15.16
C ALA A 47 16.39 -2.88 15.65
N THR A 48 15.21 -2.33 15.38
CA THR A 48 14.78 -1.04 15.92
C THR A 48 14.07 -1.19 17.26
N ARG A 49 13.83 -0.09 17.97
CA ARG A 49 12.97 -0.08 19.18
C ARG A 49 11.47 -0.09 18.85
N SER A 50 11.07 0.01 17.57
CA SER A 50 9.65 -0.02 17.19
C SER A 50 9.09 -1.44 17.24
N ARG A 51 7.90 -1.61 17.80
CA ARG A 51 7.18 -2.89 17.83
C ARG A 51 5.92 -2.91 16.98
N GLY A 52 5.45 -1.74 16.58
CA GLY A 52 4.37 -1.58 15.61
C GLY A 52 4.26 -0.13 15.17
N PHE A 53 3.22 0.14 14.40
CA PHE A 53 2.83 1.47 13.95
C PHE A 53 1.32 1.55 13.89
N ASP A 54 0.74 2.58 14.50
CA ASP A 54 -0.70 2.78 14.56
C ASP A 54 -1.13 3.79 13.49
N PHE A 55 -2.08 3.38 12.64
CA PHE A 55 -2.67 4.20 11.59
C PHE A 55 -3.94 4.94 12.04
N ALA A 56 -4.46 4.67 13.25
CA ALA A 56 -5.69 5.30 13.77
C ALA A 56 -5.75 6.83 13.59
N PRO A 57 -4.66 7.60 13.81
CA PRO A 57 -4.72 9.06 13.71
C PRO A 57 -5.07 9.62 12.33
N TRP A 58 -4.96 8.83 11.26
CA TRP A 58 -5.23 9.26 9.88
C TRP A 58 -6.53 8.68 9.30
N TYR A 59 -7.31 7.95 10.10
CA TYR A 59 -8.68 7.59 9.76
C TYR A 59 -9.65 8.66 10.28
N GLY A 60 -10.73 8.92 9.55
CA GLY A 60 -11.71 9.96 9.81
C GLY A 60 -11.26 11.37 9.40
N THR A 61 -10.07 11.52 8.81
CA THR A 61 -9.50 12.82 8.42
C THR A 61 -9.70 13.15 6.94
N GLY A 62 -10.54 12.38 6.23
CA GLY A 62 -10.82 12.56 4.80
C GLY A 62 -9.76 11.98 3.87
N ILE A 63 -8.83 11.17 4.39
CA ILE A 63 -7.80 10.48 3.60
C ILE A 63 -7.85 8.96 3.80
N ASP A 64 -9.00 8.47 4.25
CA ASP A 64 -9.25 7.11 4.72
C ASP A 64 -8.84 6.05 3.70
N SER A 65 -9.12 6.28 2.42
CA SER A 65 -8.73 5.37 1.33
C SER A 65 -7.21 5.29 1.16
N ILE A 66 -6.49 6.41 1.31
CA ILE A 66 -5.03 6.46 1.25
C ILE A 66 -4.43 5.79 2.49
N THR A 67 -4.94 6.11 3.69
CA THR A 67 -4.52 5.50 4.95
C THR A 67 -4.68 3.98 4.90
N TYR A 68 -5.85 3.51 4.44
CA TYR A 68 -6.15 2.08 4.27
C TYR A 68 -5.18 1.38 3.32
N ALA A 69 -4.97 1.96 2.13
CA ALA A 69 -4.05 1.40 1.15
C ALA A 69 -2.62 1.33 1.68
N CYS A 70 -2.15 2.39 2.34
CA CYS A 70 -0.84 2.41 2.99
C CYS A 70 -0.73 1.34 4.08
N GLN A 71 -1.75 1.18 4.93
CA GLN A 71 -1.76 0.15 5.97
C GLN A 71 -1.63 -1.25 5.36
N ARG A 72 -2.48 -1.60 4.37
CA ARG A 72 -2.42 -2.90 3.68
C ARG A 72 -1.08 -3.13 2.99
N GLN A 73 -0.46 -2.09 2.46
CA GLN A 73 0.85 -2.23 1.83
C GLN A 73 1.96 -2.52 2.85
N ILE A 74 1.91 -1.92 4.03
CA ILE A 74 2.86 -2.20 5.12
C ILE A 74 2.69 -3.64 5.65
N GLU A 75 1.46 -4.10 5.84
CA GLU A 75 1.18 -5.50 6.22
C GLU A 75 1.78 -6.48 5.22
N ARG A 76 1.72 -6.16 3.92
CA ARG A 76 2.27 -7.01 2.86
C ARG A 76 3.79 -6.95 2.75
N PHE A 77 4.41 -5.81 3.05
CA PHE A 77 5.86 -5.72 3.22
C PHE A 77 6.33 -6.64 4.35
N LEU A 78 5.62 -6.70 5.48
CA LEU A 78 5.94 -7.59 6.59
C LEU A 78 5.73 -9.07 6.25
N ALA A 79 4.69 -9.37 5.47
CA ALA A 79 4.44 -10.71 4.94
C ALA A 79 5.45 -11.13 3.84
N ARG A 80 6.45 -10.28 3.53
CA ARG A 80 7.50 -10.51 2.52
C ARG A 80 6.97 -10.75 1.10
N GLN A 81 5.75 -10.32 0.81
CA GLN A 81 5.09 -10.56 -0.48
C GLN A 81 5.63 -9.65 -1.59
N ASP A 82 6.23 -8.51 -1.24
CA ASP A 82 6.77 -7.52 -2.20
C ASP A 82 8.28 -7.31 -2.01
N GLY A 83 9.07 -8.40 -2.09
CA GLY A 83 10.53 -8.31 -2.13
C GLY A 83 11.27 -8.51 -0.81
N GLY A 84 10.62 -9.06 0.22
CA GLY A 84 11.31 -9.56 1.42
C GLY A 84 11.97 -8.50 2.30
N LEU A 85 11.32 -7.35 2.50
CA LEU A 85 11.81 -6.32 3.42
C LEU A 85 11.91 -6.84 4.86
N GLU A 86 12.97 -6.44 5.57
CA GLU A 86 13.07 -6.69 7.00
C GLU A 86 12.11 -5.80 7.79
N ALA A 87 11.60 -6.29 8.92
CA ALA A 87 10.75 -5.52 9.82
C ALA A 87 11.40 -4.22 10.32
N SER A 88 12.74 -4.18 10.42
CA SER A 88 13.53 -2.98 10.74
C SER A 88 13.42 -1.90 9.67
N SER A 89 13.47 -2.30 8.39
CA SER A 89 13.26 -1.42 7.23
C SER A 89 11.82 -0.92 7.19
N VAL A 90 10.85 -1.81 7.38
CA VAL A 90 9.42 -1.43 7.44
C VAL A 90 9.16 -0.42 8.56
N ALA A 91 9.74 -0.65 9.76
CA ALA A 91 9.62 0.28 10.87
C ALA A 91 10.18 1.68 10.54
N SER A 92 11.30 1.73 9.82
CA SER A 92 11.92 2.99 9.38
C SER A 92 11.05 3.71 8.34
N ILE A 93 10.46 2.95 7.40
CA ILE A 93 9.53 3.46 6.39
C ILE A 93 8.33 4.12 7.06
N CYS A 94 7.71 3.46 8.03
CA CYS A 94 6.53 3.96 8.72
C CYS A 94 6.82 5.23 9.55
N LYS A 95 7.86 5.19 10.40
CA LYS A 95 8.19 6.31 11.31
C LYS A 95 8.65 7.56 10.60
N GLY A 96 9.44 7.38 9.54
CA GLY A 96 9.96 8.46 8.72
C GLY A 96 8.98 8.82 7.62
N GLY A 97 9.13 8.16 6.47
CA GLY A 97 8.42 8.54 5.24
C GLY A 97 6.91 8.59 5.39
N LEU A 98 6.29 7.50 5.85
CA LEU A 98 4.84 7.36 5.81
C LEU A 98 4.13 8.34 6.76
N ARG A 99 4.66 8.52 7.98
CA ARG A 99 4.15 9.51 8.93
C ARG A 99 4.15 10.93 8.35
N HIS A 100 5.26 11.36 7.74
CA HIS A 100 5.35 12.68 7.14
C HIS A 100 4.43 12.82 5.91
N PHE A 101 4.33 11.76 5.10
CA PHE A 101 3.44 11.76 3.95
C PHE A 101 1.97 11.86 4.36
N LEU A 102 1.50 11.02 5.27
CA LEU A 102 0.09 11.06 5.71
C LEU A 102 -0.26 12.39 6.36
N ASN A 103 0.63 12.98 7.16
CA ASN A 103 0.44 14.33 7.70
C ASN A 103 0.29 15.40 6.60
N TYR A 104 1.13 15.32 5.57
CA TYR A 104 1.03 16.22 4.41
C TYR A 104 -0.29 16.04 3.65
N ILE A 105 -0.73 14.80 3.43
CA ILE A 105 -2.00 14.52 2.74
C ILE A 105 -3.19 15.02 3.57
N VAL A 106 -3.19 14.88 4.90
CA VAL A 106 -4.21 15.49 5.77
C VAL A 106 -4.23 17.01 5.63
N LEU A 107 -3.07 17.66 5.67
CA LEU A 107 -2.97 19.11 5.49
C LEU A 107 -3.56 19.52 4.14
N ARG A 108 -3.25 18.78 3.07
CA ARG A 108 -3.74 19.05 1.73
C ARG A 108 -5.25 18.83 1.60
N ALA A 109 -5.78 17.73 2.13
CA ALA A 109 -7.22 17.45 2.17
C ALA A 109 -7.99 18.56 2.90
N THR A 110 -7.44 19.02 4.03
CA THR A 110 -7.97 20.13 4.82
C THR A 110 -7.96 21.44 4.02
N ALA A 111 -6.85 21.75 3.36
CA ALA A 111 -6.72 22.96 2.54
C ALA A 111 -7.69 22.96 1.35
N LEU A 112 -7.93 21.79 0.74
CA LEU A 112 -8.86 21.63 -0.38
C LEU A 112 -10.32 21.45 0.08
N ARG A 113 -10.56 21.31 1.38
CA ARG A 113 -11.89 21.01 1.98
C ARG A 113 -12.60 19.82 1.33
N ARG A 114 -11.83 18.81 0.90
CA ARG A 114 -12.37 17.58 0.32
C ARG A 114 -11.54 16.38 0.72
N GLY A 115 -12.17 15.22 0.67
CA GLY A 115 -11.45 13.96 0.82
C GLY A 115 -10.48 13.72 -0.34
N LEU A 116 -9.36 13.07 -0.05
CA LEU A 116 -8.37 12.64 -1.02
C LEU A 116 -8.35 11.11 -1.13
N THR A 117 -8.19 10.66 -2.36
CA THR A 117 -8.10 9.25 -2.75
C THR A 117 -6.76 8.95 -3.41
N LEU A 118 -6.50 7.67 -3.68
CA LEU A 118 -5.27 7.27 -4.38
C LEU A 118 -5.17 7.90 -5.78
N ASP A 119 -6.30 8.13 -6.47
CA ASP A 119 -6.34 8.77 -7.79
C ASP A 119 -5.93 10.24 -7.75
N ASP A 120 -6.04 10.89 -6.58
CA ASP A 120 -5.61 12.27 -6.39
C ASP A 120 -4.09 12.40 -6.20
N ILE A 121 -3.34 11.29 -6.11
CA ILE A 121 -1.88 11.28 -5.94
C ILE A 121 -1.20 11.42 -7.31
N ASP A 122 -1.15 12.65 -7.79
CA ASP A 122 -0.44 13.06 -8.99
C ASP A 122 0.95 13.66 -8.70
N ARG A 123 1.64 14.10 -9.77
CA ARG A 123 2.94 14.77 -9.66
C ARG A 123 2.89 16.03 -8.79
N ALA A 124 1.80 16.80 -8.82
CA ALA A 124 1.68 18.01 -8.02
C ALA A 124 1.60 17.69 -6.52
N VAL A 125 0.99 16.57 -6.13
CA VAL A 125 1.04 16.05 -4.74
C VAL A 125 2.45 15.73 -4.33
N ILE A 126 3.20 15.06 -5.21
CA ILE A 126 4.58 14.66 -4.92
C ILE A 126 5.49 15.88 -4.79
N ASP A 127 5.38 16.85 -5.71
CA ASP A 127 6.16 18.09 -5.66
C ASP A 127 5.81 18.90 -4.40
N GLY A 128 4.52 18.96 -4.03
CA GLY A 128 4.10 19.59 -2.78
C GLY A 128 4.58 18.85 -1.53
N PHE A 129 4.66 17.52 -1.55
CA PHE A 129 5.22 16.73 -0.46
C PHE A 129 6.73 16.98 -0.29
N LEU A 130 7.47 17.10 -1.40
CA LEU A 130 8.89 17.49 -1.36
C LEU A 130 9.06 18.89 -0.76
N GLY A 131 8.19 19.83 -1.13
CA GLY A 131 8.14 21.17 -0.51
C GLY A 131 7.84 21.10 0.99
N HIS A 132 6.89 20.25 1.40
CA HIS A 132 6.59 20.01 2.82
C HIS A 132 7.82 19.49 3.58
N LEU A 133 8.53 18.49 3.04
CA LEU A 133 9.75 17.95 3.65
C LEU A 133 10.85 19.01 3.78
N ALA A 134 11.01 19.87 2.77
CA ALA A 134 11.95 20.98 2.82
C ALA A 134 11.58 22.00 3.91
N GLY A 135 10.27 22.22 4.12
CA GLY A 135 9.74 23.11 5.16
C GLY A 135 9.85 22.58 6.59
N LEU A 136 10.18 21.30 6.81
CA LEU A 136 10.31 20.72 8.16
C LEU A 136 11.61 21.11 8.89
N GLY A 137 12.56 21.76 8.21
CA GLY A 137 13.85 22.15 8.79
C GLY A 137 14.79 20.97 9.12
N ILE A 138 14.50 19.78 8.59
CA ILE A 138 15.35 18.59 8.71
C ILE A 138 16.46 18.58 7.65
N THR A 139 17.54 17.82 7.90
CA THR A 139 18.67 17.72 6.96
C THR A 139 18.24 17.18 5.60
N THR A 140 18.92 17.60 4.53
CA THR A 140 18.67 17.12 3.16
C THR A 140 18.77 15.60 3.03
N LEU A 141 19.67 14.97 3.79
CA LEU A 141 19.78 13.51 3.88
C LEU A 141 18.50 12.87 4.47
N SER A 142 17.96 13.44 5.55
CA SER A 142 16.71 12.97 6.15
C SER A 142 15.52 13.20 5.22
N GLN A 143 15.44 14.35 4.54
CA GLN A 143 14.40 14.60 3.52
C GLN A 143 14.44 13.54 2.42
N ARG A 144 15.62 13.26 1.87
CA ARG A 144 15.82 12.23 0.86
C ARG A 144 15.42 10.85 1.37
N SER A 145 15.79 10.51 2.60
CA SER A 145 15.44 9.22 3.23
C SER A 145 13.93 9.07 3.42
N HIS A 146 13.25 10.11 3.90
CA HIS A 146 11.79 10.12 4.06
C HIS A 146 11.08 10.02 2.72
N TYR A 147 11.50 10.80 1.72
CA TYR A 147 10.94 10.70 0.38
C TYR A 147 11.15 9.31 -0.24
N THR A 148 12.35 8.75 -0.12
CA THR A 148 12.66 7.41 -0.65
C THR A 148 11.77 6.34 0.01
N SER A 149 11.58 6.45 1.32
CA SER A 149 10.70 5.56 2.07
C SER A 149 9.25 5.66 1.59
N THR A 150 8.70 6.88 1.46
CA THR A 150 7.35 7.10 0.94
C THR A 150 7.21 6.60 -0.50
N LYS A 151 8.19 6.90 -1.35
CA LYS A 151 8.22 6.47 -2.75
C LYS A 151 8.15 4.94 -2.86
N SER A 152 8.80 4.19 -1.98
CA SER A 152 8.74 2.72 -2.01
C SER A 152 7.31 2.19 -1.80
N VAL A 153 6.54 2.81 -0.88
CA VAL A 153 5.15 2.46 -0.61
C VAL A 153 4.26 2.84 -1.79
N LEU A 154 4.38 4.09 -2.28
CA LEU A 154 3.57 4.59 -3.40
C LEU A 154 3.83 3.81 -4.69
N HIS A 155 5.09 3.45 -4.94
CA HIS A 155 5.46 2.63 -6.09
C HIS A 155 4.85 1.24 -6.01
N ALA A 156 4.89 0.59 -4.84
CA ALA A 156 4.27 -0.73 -4.67
C ALA A 156 2.74 -0.68 -4.82
N LEU A 157 2.09 0.40 -4.34
CA LEU A 157 0.67 0.65 -4.57
C LEU A 157 0.35 0.85 -6.06
N GLY A 158 1.14 1.68 -6.75
CA GLY A 158 0.97 1.96 -8.18
C GLY A 158 1.18 0.73 -9.06
N GLN A 159 2.18 -0.11 -8.74
CA GLN A 159 2.41 -1.37 -9.45
C GLN A 159 1.20 -2.31 -9.37
N ARG A 160 0.45 -2.30 -8.27
CA ARG A 160 -0.77 -3.10 -8.15
C ARG A 160 -1.96 -2.55 -8.88
N GLY A 161 -2.11 -1.23 -8.90
CA GLY A 161 -3.11 -0.59 -9.75
C GLY A 161 -2.91 -0.97 -11.23
N ALA A 162 -1.65 -1.01 -11.67
CA ALA A 162 -1.28 -1.37 -13.04
C ALA A 162 -1.32 -2.89 -13.34
N ALA A 163 -1.04 -3.75 -12.35
CA ALA A 163 -0.96 -5.22 -12.55
C ALA A 163 -2.31 -5.94 -12.48
N SER A 164 -3.44 -5.23 -12.52
CA SER A 164 -4.75 -5.86 -12.71
C SER A 164 -4.78 -6.51 -14.10
N PRO A 165 -4.96 -7.85 -14.21
CA PRO A 165 -4.97 -8.51 -15.50
C PRO A 165 -6.18 -8.02 -16.31
N SER A 166 -5.92 -7.32 -17.42
CA SER A 166 -6.90 -7.18 -18.49
C SER A 166 -7.32 -8.59 -18.93
N THR A 167 -8.61 -8.88 -18.82
CA THR A 167 -9.19 -10.19 -19.16
C THR A 167 -8.81 -10.59 -20.60
N PRO A 168 -8.38 -11.84 -20.85
CA PRO A 168 -8.14 -12.34 -22.20
C PRO A 168 -9.46 -12.39 -22.99
N SER A 169 -9.41 -11.89 -24.23
CA SER A 169 -10.50 -11.98 -25.20
C SER A 169 -10.96 -13.44 -25.37
N PRO A 170 -12.26 -13.76 -25.29
CA PRO A 170 -12.73 -15.14 -25.40
C PRO A 170 -12.54 -15.66 -26.84
N PRO A 171 -12.20 -16.95 -27.02
CA PRO A 171 -12.09 -17.55 -28.34
C PRO A 171 -13.47 -17.63 -29.00
N ALA A 172 -13.56 -17.23 -30.27
CA ALA A 172 -14.75 -17.36 -31.09
C ALA A 172 -15.22 -18.83 -31.13
N ALA A 173 -16.34 -19.12 -30.47
CA ALA A 173 -17.00 -20.41 -30.54
C ALA A 173 -17.73 -20.54 -31.88
N ALA A 174 -17.42 -21.60 -32.62
CA ALA A 174 -18.08 -22.01 -33.85
C ALA A 174 -19.56 -22.34 -33.63
N PRO A 175 -20.46 -22.06 -34.59
CA PRO A 175 -21.87 -22.44 -34.50
C PRO A 175 -22.08 -23.90 -34.93
N SER A 176 -22.75 -24.69 -34.09
CA SER A 176 -23.33 -25.98 -34.46
C SER A 176 -24.86 -25.88 -34.52
N ALA A 177 -25.38 -26.01 -35.75
CA ALA A 177 -26.68 -26.54 -36.21
C ALA A 177 -28.01 -25.92 -35.69
N PRO A 178 -29.05 -25.92 -36.55
CA PRO A 178 -30.05 -26.97 -36.37
C PRO A 178 -30.58 -27.63 -37.66
N ALA A 179 -30.99 -28.89 -37.47
CA ALA A 179 -32.03 -29.72 -38.12
C ALA A 179 -32.43 -29.50 -39.60
N ALA A 180 -32.25 -30.57 -40.38
CA ALA A 180 -33.25 -31.16 -41.28
C ALA A 180 -32.99 -32.67 -41.40
#